data_AF-A0A6H9XW25-F1
#
_entry.id   AF-A0A6H9XW25-F1
#
_cell.length_a   1.000
_cell.length_b   1.000
_cell.length_c   1.000
_cell.angle_alpha   90.00
_cell.angle_beta   90.00
_cell.angle_gamma   90.00
#
_symmetry.space_group_name_H-M   'P 1'
#
loop_
_entity.id
_entity.type
_entity.pdbx_description
1 polymer ?
#
loop_
_entity_poly.entity_id
_entity_poly.type
_entity_poly.pdbx_seq_one_letter_code
_entity_poly.pdbx_strand_id
1 'polypeptide(L)' 'MVLKELFSTDIGLLSLFTILFIIGMAIWFSVWFKRKMDRDE' A
#
# COMPACT_ATOMS: atom_id res chain seq x y z
N MET A 1 -0.57 26.67 -1.52
CA MET A 1 -0.46 26.34 -0.08
C MET A 1 -1.52 25.28 0.22
N VAL A 2 -1.26 24.02 -0.13
CA VAL A 2 -2.23 22.90 0.01
C VAL A 2 -1.46 21.60 0.31
N LEU A 3 -0.32 21.40 -0.38
CA LEU A 3 0.59 20.28 -0.10
C LEU A 3 1.09 20.27 1.36
N LYS A 4 1.26 21.44 1.99
CA LYS A 4 1.68 21.52 3.40
C LYS A 4 0.59 21.08 4.37
N GLU A 5 -0.68 21.37 4.11
CA GLU A 5 -1.79 20.84 4.91
C GLU A 5 -1.97 19.33 4.72
N LEU A 6 -1.71 18.80 3.52
CA LEU A 6 -1.76 17.37 3.26
C LEU A 6 -0.63 16.58 3.94
N PHE A 7 0.49 17.22 4.31
CA PHE A 7 1.59 16.57 5.03
C PHE A 7 1.68 16.98 6.52
N SER A 8 1.12 18.12 6.93
CA SER A 8 1.17 18.61 8.32
C SER A 8 -0.07 18.31 9.15
N THR A 9 -1.19 17.91 8.55
CA THR A 9 -2.43 17.59 9.30
C THR A 9 -2.51 16.07 9.49
N ASP A 10 -2.93 15.60 10.68
CA ASP A 10 -2.97 14.18 11.08
C ASP A 10 -3.68 13.26 10.05
N ILE A 11 -4.67 13.83 9.35
CA ILE A 11 -5.45 13.17 8.29
C ILE A 11 -4.59 12.79 7.08
N GLY A 12 -3.61 13.62 6.74
CA GLY A 12 -2.71 13.40 5.62
C GLY A 12 -1.78 12.21 5.82
N LEU A 13 -1.24 12.07 7.03
CA LEU A 13 -0.39 10.95 7.41
C LEU A 13 -1.19 9.64 7.46
N LEU A 14 -2.41 9.67 8.01
CA LEU A 14 -3.32 8.52 8.00
C LEU A 14 -3.72 8.09 6.57
N SER A 15 -3.97 9.06 5.69
CA SER A 15 -4.27 8.79 4.28
C SER A 15 -3.08 8.16 3.56
N LEU A 16 -1.88 8.71 3.75
CA LEU A 16 -0.65 8.16 3.17
C LEU A 16 -0.36 6.74 3.68
N PHE A 17 -0.53 6.50 4.99
CA PHE A 17 -0.40 5.19 5.59
C PHE A 17 -1.38 4.19 4.97
N THR A 18 -2.63 4.60 4.80
CA THR A 18 -3.66 3.75 4.18
C THR A 18 -3.31 3.40 2.74
N ILE A 19 -2.84 4.37 1.94
CA ILE A 19 -2.39 4.13 0.56
C ILE A 19 -1.23 3.14 0.51
N LEU A 20 -0.21 3.34 1.35
CA LEU A 20 0.93 2.42 1.45
C LEU A 20 0.50 1.03 1.91
N PHE A 21 -0.45 0.92 2.84
CA PHE A 21 -0.98 -0.34 3.30
C PHE A 21 -1.72 -1.09 2.19
N ILE A 22 -2.57 -0.41 1.42
CA ILE A 22 -3.28 -1.01 0.28
C ILE A 22 -2.29 -1.52 -0.77
N ILE A 23 -1.29 -0.72 -1.12
CA ILE A 23 -0.25 -1.11 -2.09
C ILE A 23 0.55 -2.31 -1.56
N GLY A 24 0.95 -2.27 -0.29
CA GLY A 24 1.65 -3.38 0.37
C GLY A 24 0.84 -4.68 0.32
N MET A 25 -0.45 -4.62 0.62
CA MET A 25 -1.35 -5.77 0.54
C MET A 25 -1.51 -6.27 -0.91
N ALA A 26 -1.63 -5.38 -1.89
CA ALA A 26 -1.73 -5.76 -3.30
C ALA A 26 -0.48 -6.50 -3.79
N ILE A 27 0.71 -6.02 -3.42
CA ILE A 27 1.98 -6.69 -3.72
C ILE A 27 2.08 -8.02 -2.98
N TRP A 28 1.76 -8.06 -1.69
CA TRP A 28 1.81 -9.27 -0.87
C TRP A 28 0.90 -10.37 -1.44
N PHE A 29 -0.34 -10.04 -1.82
CA PHE A 29 -1.24 -10.96 -2.50
C PHE A 29 -0.67 -11.41 -3.85
N SER A 30 -0.20 -10.48 -4.68
CA SER A 30 0.38 -10.81 -6.00
C SER A 30 1.56 -11.78 -5.88
N VAL A 31 2.44 -11.55 -4.89
CA VAL A 31 3.57 -12.43 -4.58
C VAL A 31 3.08 -13.78 -4.05
N TRP A 32 2.10 -13.81 -3.14
CA TRP A 32 1.56 -15.05 -2.58
C TRP A 32 0.87 -15.91 -3.65
N PHE A 33 0.07 -15.30 -4.53
CA PHE A 33 -0.55 -15.97 -5.66
C PHE A 33 0.49 -16.50 -6.64
N LYS A 34 1.49 -15.68 -7.00
CA LYS A 34 2.57 -16.10 -7.89
C LYS A 34 3.39 -17.25 -7.29
N ARG A 35 3.69 -17.21 -5.99
CA ARG A 35 4.40 -18.31 -5.28
C ARG A 35 3.59 -19.60 -5.17
N LYS A 36 2.26 -19.55 -5.26
CA LYS A 36 1.42 -20.75 -5.33
C LYS A 36 1.38 -21.32 -6.75
N MET A 37 1.32 -20.46 -7.75
CA MET A 37 1.24 -20.85 -9.15
C MET A 37 2.56 -21.46 -9.67
N ASP A 38 3.70 -20.99 -9.14
CA ASP A 38 5.05 -21.53 -9.43
C ASP A 38 5.31 -22.91 -8.79
N ARG A 39 4.38 -23.44 -8.00
CA ARG A 39 4.47 -24.79 -7.40
C ARG A 39 3.69 -25.85 -8.18
N ASP A 40 3.13 -25.49 -9.34
CA ASP A 40 2.47 -26.41 -10.26
C ASP A 40 3.39 -26.84 -11.43
N GLU A 41 4.71 -26.77 -11.24
CA GLU A 41 5.75 -27.39 -12.09
C GLU A 41 6.55 -28.43 -11.31
#